data_AF-A0AAI9T7H4-F1
#
_entry.id   AF-A0AAI9T7H4-F1
#
_cell.length_a   1.000
_cell.length_b   1.000
_cell.length_c   1.000
_cell.angle_alpha   90.00
_cell.angle_beta   90.00
_cell.angle_gamma   90.00
#
_symmetry.space_group_name_H-M   'P 1'
#
loop_
_entity.id
_entity.type
_entity.pdbx_description
1 polymer ?
#
loop_
_entity_poly.entity_id
_entity_poly.type
_entity_poly.pdbx_seq_one_letter_code
_entity_poly.pdbx_strand_id
1 'polypeptide(L)'
;MLGSDDAETSMEISAPPKYSSKVQDVEINMDITIKLFFDKVRARFVHLGKNCEMSDWINFCGQIPLLDYLFDKNPIMRIEPPIFRLANNFSLENLHRHCREGNRNGDFLSTFLQVKENNSKLVDDSTTVLWLLSNVIAGSDSTASSMCAAIYYVLKTPDACTRLLNELRTANLSFPAQWKEIQGLKYLDTVMRESMRINPGVGPMLERIVPKDGLTLPDGRFVLRDYCGQFSKMKNTDFTFGAGSRACLGRYISLLESFKMIATLFDTFDVRYN
;
A
#
# COMPACT_ATOMS: atom_id res chain seq x y z
N MET A 1 -51.80 27.83 -38.73
CA MET A 1 -50.49 27.29 -39.10
C MET A 1 -49.47 28.07 -38.29
N LEU A 2 -48.98 27.44 -37.23
CA LEU A 2 -48.08 28.02 -36.23
C LEU A 2 -46.68 28.18 -36.84
N GLY A 3 -46.06 29.32 -36.60
CA GLY A 3 -44.63 29.50 -36.74
C GLY A 3 -44.04 29.85 -35.38
N SER A 4 -42.86 29.31 -35.09
CA SER A 4 -41.78 29.94 -34.34
C SER A 4 -40.63 28.94 -34.22
N ASP A 5 -39.46 29.34 -34.72
CA ASP A 5 -38.12 29.19 -34.15
C ASP A 5 -37.89 28.05 -33.14
N ASP A 6 -36.99 27.13 -33.48
CA ASP A 6 -36.15 26.44 -32.49
C ASP A 6 -34.73 26.30 -33.07
N ALA A 7 -33.85 27.14 -32.55
CA ALA A 7 -32.41 27.08 -32.72
C ALA A 7 -31.81 26.02 -31.78
N GLU A 8 -30.76 25.37 -32.28
CA GLU A 8 -29.64 24.72 -31.57
C GLU A 8 -29.84 24.31 -30.09
N THR A 9 -29.76 22.99 -29.83
CA THR A 9 -28.88 22.49 -28.76
C THR A 9 -28.37 21.11 -29.13
N SER A 10 -27.34 21.08 -29.98
CA SER A 10 -26.47 19.91 -30.08
C SER A 10 -25.76 19.73 -28.73
N MET A 11 -26.17 18.69 -28.00
CA MET A 11 -25.53 18.27 -26.76
C MET A 11 -24.13 17.77 -27.12
N GLU A 12 -23.13 18.67 -27.12
CA GLU A 12 -21.73 18.29 -27.14
C GLU A 12 -21.48 17.44 -25.90
N ILE A 13 -21.36 16.13 -26.12
CA ILE A 13 -20.82 15.19 -25.14
C ILE A 13 -19.37 15.63 -24.95
N SER A 14 -19.12 16.43 -23.92
CA SER A 14 -17.77 16.87 -23.58
C SER A 14 -16.91 15.63 -23.41
N ALA A 15 -15.84 15.53 -24.20
CA ALA A 15 -14.85 14.48 -24.04
C ALA A 15 -14.41 14.40 -22.56
N PRO A 16 -14.25 13.19 -21.99
CA PRO A 16 -13.81 13.06 -20.60
C PRO A 16 -12.52 13.85 -20.40
N PRO A 17 -12.37 14.54 -19.24
CA PRO A 17 -11.25 15.42 -19.01
C PRO A 17 -9.94 14.67 -19.24
N LYS A 18 -9.06 15.29 -20.05
CA LYS A 18 -7.71 14.82 -20.35
C LYS A 18 -7.03 14.39 -19.04
N TYR A 19 -6.72 13.09 -18.95
CA TYR A 19 -5.93 12.42 -17.92
C TYR A 19 -5.25 13.37 -16.94
N SER A 20 -5.95 13.60 -15.83
CA SER A 20 -5.36 13.97 -14.54
C SER A 20 -4.13 13.07 -14.31
N SER A 21 -3.04 13.58 -13.75
CA SER A 21 -1.88 12.74 -13.44
C SER A 21 -2.37 11.50 -12.66
N LYS A 22 -1.94 10.28 -13.04
CA LYS A 22 -2.43 9.00 -12.46
C LYS A 22 -2.46 8.96 -10.91
N VAL A 23 -1.72 9.86 -10.25
CA VAL A 23 -1.71 10.05 -8.80
C VAL A 23 -3.01 10.68 -8.30
N GLN A 24 -3.52 11.72 -8.97
CA GLN A 24 -4.71 12.48 -8.57
C GLN A 24 -5.98 11.60 -8.51
N ASP A 25 -6.08 10.61 -9.40
CA ASP A 25 -7.19 9.65 -9.43
C ASP A 25 -7.26 8.80 -8.16
N VAL A 26 -6.10 8.48 -7.57
CA VAL A 26 -5.99 7.69 -6.33
C VAL A 26 -5.95 8.60 -5.10
N GLU A 27 -5.47 9.84 -5.27
CA GLU A 27 -5.26 10.79 -4.19
C GLU A 27 -6.55 11.15 -3.45
N ILE A 28 -7.68 11.24 -4.16
CA ILE A 28 -8.99 11.54 -3.56
C ILE A 28 -9.42 10.47 -2.56
N ASN A 29 -9.21 9.20 -2.90
CA ASN A 29 -9.52 8.08 -2.01
C ASN A 29 -8.57 8.07 -0.82
N MET A 30 -7.31 8.47 -1.04
CA MET A 30 -6.32 8.63 0.04
C MET A 30 -6.71 9.73 1.03
N ASP A 31 -7.22 10.87 0.53
CA ASP A 31 -7.71 11.96 1.37
C ASP A 31 -8.88 11.54 2.25
N ILE A 32 -9.81 10.74 1.71
CA ILE A 32 -10.92 10.17 2.49
C ILE A 32 -10.37 9.30 3.62
N THR A 33 -9.45 8.39 3.33
CA THR A 33 -8.84 7.49 4.32
C THR A 33 -8.12 8.28 5.42
N ILE A 34 -7.31 9.27 5.06
CA ILE A 34 -6.57 10.10 6.01
C ILE A 34 -7.55 10.90 6.90
N LYS A 35 -8.60 11.49 6.33
CA LYS A 35 -9.64 12.20 7.10
C LYS A 35 -10.32 11.27 8.11
N LEU A 36 -10.77 10.10 7.65
CA LEU A 36 -11.40 9.10 8.52
C LEU A 36 -10.48 8.65 9.66
N PHE A 37 -9.19 8.49 9.38
CA PHE A 37 -8.18 8.20 10.41
C PHE A 37 -8.11 9.33 11.46
N PHE A 38 -7.96 10.58 11.02
CA PHE A 38 -7.87 11.72 11.93
C PHE A 38 -9.16 11.96 12.71
N ASP A 39 -10.33 11.70 12.13
CA ASP A 39 -11.60 11.78 12.83
C ASP A 39 -11.67 10.74 13.95
N LYS A 40 -11.17 9.52 13.73
CA LYS A 40 -11.04 8.50 14.78
C LYS A 40 -10.04 8.90 15.87
N VAL A 41 -8.90 9.48 15.50
CA VAL A 41 -7.90 9.99 16.46
C VAL A 41 -8.50 11.10 17.32
N ARG A 42 -9.22 12.05 16.71
CA ARG A 42 -9.93 13.14 17.43
C ARG A 42 -11.03 12.61 18.35
N ALA A 43 -11.73 11.56 17.94
CA ALA A 43 -12.70 10.86 18.78
C ALA A 43 -12.05 10.09 19.96
N ARG A 44 -10.74 10.23 20.18
CA ARG A 44 -9.94 9.58 21.23
C ARG A 44 -9.99 8.04 21.20
N PHE A 45 -10.38 7.45 20.08
CA PHE A 45 -10.31 6.01 19.91
C PHE A 45 -8.87 5.60 19.62
N VAL A 46 -8.12 5.31 20.69
CA VAL A 46 -6.90 4.50 20.61
C VAL A 46 -7.32 3.08 20.99
N HIS A 47 -7.57 2.23 20.01
CA HIS A 47 -7.72 0.81 20.32
C HIS A 47 -6.34 0.28 20.72
N LEU A 48 -6.09 0.11 22.02
CA LEU A 48 -4.89 -0.53 22.58
C LEU A 48 -4.93 -2.06 22.42
N GLY A 49 -5.65 -2.56 21.41
CA GLY A 49 -5.78 -3.98 21.16
C GLY A 49 -4.39 -4.58 20.96
N LYS A 50 -4.10 -5.69 21.65
CA LYS A 50 -2.92 -6.49 21.33
C LYS A 50 -3.07 -6.96 19.89
N ASN A 51 -2.30 -6.35 18.99
CA ASN A 51 -2.15 -6.86 17.65
C ASN A 51 -1.54 -8.26 17.81
N CYS A 52 -2.26 -9.31 17.40
CA CYS A 52 -1.59 -10.45 16.83
C CYS A 52 -1.13 -9.95 15.47
N GLU A 53 0.07 -9.37 15.42
CA GLU A 53 0.55 -8.76 14.19
C GLU A 53 0.71 -9.88 13.16
N MET A 54 0.22 -9.66 11.95
CA MET A 54 0.50 -10.55 10.84
C MET A 54 2.00 -10.81 10.71
N SER A 55 2.80 -9.79 11.00
CA SER A 55 4.27 -9.85 11.06
C SER A 55 4.75 -10.87 12.09
N ASP A 56 4.24 -10.87 13.33
CA ASP A 56 4.60 -11.83 14.38
C ASP A 56 4.28 -13.27 13.96
N TRP A 57 3.10 -13.49 13.37
CA TRP A 57 2.72 -14.81 12.87
C TRP A 57 3.59 -15.26 11.70
N ILE A 58 3.82 -14.40 10.71
CA ILE A 58 4.66 -14.73 9.55
C ILE A 58 6.10 -15.02 10.00
N ASN A 59 6.63 -14.23 10.94
CA ASN A 59 7.97 -14.41 11.46
C ASN A 59 8.11 -15.71 12.28
N PHE A 60 7.09 -16.09 13.05
CA PHE A 60 7.15 -17.28 13.91
C PHE A 60 6.70 -18.56 13.20
N CYS A 61 5.49 -18.58 12.64
CA CYS A 61 4.91 -19.74 11.98
C CYS A 61 5.38 -19.89 10.53
N GLY A 62 5.43 -18.78 9.79
CA GLY A 62 5.71 -18.79 8.35
C GLY A 62 7.16 -19.15 7.98
N GLN A 63 8.11 -18.95 8.89
CA GLN A 63 9.53 -19.30 8.69
C GLN A 63 9.85 -20.77 9.02
N ILE A 64 8.93 -21.49 9.65
CA ILE A 64 9.14 -22.88 10.07
C ILE A 64 8.17 -23.77 9.30
N PRO A 65 8.62 -24.50 8.26
CA PRO A 65 7.74 -25.28 7.38
C PRO A 65 6.80 -26.26 8.11
N LEU A 66 7.27 -26.81 9.24
CA LEU A 66 6.45 -27.68 10.08
C LEU A 66 5.31 -26.92 10.76
N LEU A 67 5.57 -25.72 11.32
CA LEU A 67 4.53 -24.92 11.97
C LEU A 67 3.52 -24.39 10.94
N ASP A 68 4.01 -23.96 9.78
CA ASP A 68 3.15 -23.59 8.64
C ASP A 68 2.22 -24.75 8.23
N TYR A 69 2.74 -25.99 8.18
CA TYR A 69 1.92 -27.17 7.90
C TYR A 69 0.92 -27.51 9.00
N LEU A 70 1.33 -27.38 10.27
CA LEU A 70 0.50 -27.69 11.43
C LEU A 70 -0.63 -26.67 11.67
N PHE A 71 -0.44 -25.41 11.27
CA PHE A 71 -1.39 -24.32 11.52
C PHE A 71 -2.13 -23.87 10.25
N ASP A 72 -1.42 -23.26 9.29
CA ASP A 72 -2.07 -22.63 8.13
C ASP A 72 -2.49 -23.64 7.06
N LYS A 73 -1.67 -24.68 6.82
CA LYS A 73 -1.96 -25.71 5.79
C LYS A 73 -2.61 -26.98 6.36
N ASN A 74 -3.06 -26.93 7.62
CA ASN A 74 -3.69 -28.08 8.26
C ASN A 74 -5.06 -28.38 7.63
N PRO A 75 -5.27 -29.59 7.08
CA PRO A 75 -6.49 -29.93 6.37
C PRO A 75 -7.71 -30.15 7.28
N ILE A 76 -7.51 -30.28 8.59
CA ILE A 76 -8.58 -30.53 9.58
C ILE A 76 -9.03 -29.22 10.23
N MET A 77 -8.07 -28.40 10.67
CA MET A 77 -8.35 -27.12 11.32
C MET A 77 -7.29 -26.09 10.98
N ARG A 78 -7.66 -25.12 10.15
CA ARG A 78 -6.81 -24.00 9.77
C ARG A 78 -6.78 -22.94 10.87
N ILE A 79 -5.62 -22.70 11.46
CA ILE A 79 -5.38 -21.58 12.37
C ILE A 79 -4.58 -20.54 11.59
N GLU A 80 -5.21 -19.42 11.29
CA GLU A 80 -4.62 -18.31 10.54
C GLU A 80 -4.73 -16.99 11.34
N PRO A 81 -3.88 -15.99 11.04
CA PRO A 81 -3.99 -14.67 11.66
C PRO A 81 -5.36 -14.04 11.45
N PRO A 82 -5.94 -13.37 12.47
CA PRO A 82 -7.25 -12.74 12.37
C PRO A 82 -7.40 -11.76 11.20
N ILE A 83 -6.30 -11.14 10.76
CA ILE A 83 -6.28 -10.18 9.64
C ILE A 83 -6.73 -10.82 8.31
N PHE A 84 -6.42 -12.10 8.06
CA PHE A 84 -6.84 -12.78 6.83
C PHE A 84 -8.37 -12.89 6.77
N ARG A 85 -8.98 -13.31 7.88
CA ARG A 85 -10.44 -13.40 8.00
C ARG A 85 -11.09 -12.02 7.87
N LEU A 86 -10.52 -11.01 8.51
CA LEU A 86 -11.03 -9.64 8.44
C LEU A 86 -10.98 -9.10 6.99
N ALA A 87 -9.83 -9.24 6.33
CA ALA A 87 -9.62 -8.78 4.96
C ALA A 87 -10.49 -9.55 3.95
N ASN A 88 -10.73 -10.85 4.19
CA ASN A 88 -11.62 -11.65 3.37
C ASN A 88 -13.07 -11.20 3.51
N ASN A 89 -13.55 -11.01 4.74
CA ASN A 89 -14.89 -10.53 5.00
C ASN A 89 -15.11 -9.13 4.40
N PHE A 90 -14.13 -8.23 4.58
CA PHE A 90 -14.15 -6.91 3.95
C PHE A 90 -14.24 -7.00 2.42
N SER A 91 -13.43 -7.86 1.80
CA SER A 91 -13.41 -8.03 0.33
C SER A 91 -14.75 -8.55 -0.20
N LEU A 92 -15.33 -9.56 0.47
CA LEU A 92 -16.65 -10.11 0.14
C LEU A 92 -17.76 -9.09 0.32
N GLU A 93 -17.75 -8.34 1.42
CA GLU A 93 -18.75 -7.31 1.70
C GLU A 93 -18.71 -6.21 0.63
N ASN A 94 -17.52 -5.76 0.22
CA ASN A 94 -17.37 -4.77 -0.83
C ASN A 94 -17.86 -5.27 -2.19
N LEU A 95 -17.57 -6.53 -2.54
CA LEU A 95 -18.07 -7.15 -3.77
C LEU A 95 -19.60 -7.22 -3.75
N HIS A 96 -20.19 -7.73 -2.66
CA HIS A 96 -21.65 -7.78 -2.51
C HIS A 96 -22.30 -6.40 -2.54
N ARG A 97 -21.67 -5.40 -1.93
CA ARG A 97 -22.13 -4.02 -1.95
C ARG A 97 -22.14 -3.46 -3.36
N HIS A 98 -21.10 -3.70 -4.15
CA HIS A 98 -21.06 -3.31 -5.56
C HIS A 98 -22.21 -3.95 -6.36
N CYS A 99 -22.49 -5.25 -6.14
CA CYS A 99 -23.62 -5.91 -6.80
C CYS A 99 -24.99 -5.31 -6.44
N ARG A 100 -25.14 -4.75 -5.24
CA ARG A 100 -26.40 -4.16 -4.75
C ARG A 100 -26.57 -2.69 -5.17
N GLU A 101 -25.50 -1.91 -5.03
CA GLU A 101 -25.53 -0.45 -5.15
C GLU A 101 -25.07 0.04 -6.54
N GLY A 102 -24.51 -0.85 -7.36
CA GLY A 102 -23.95 -0.50 -8.66
C GLY A 102 -22.52 0.03 -8.59
N ASN A 103 -21.98 0.38 -9.77
CA ASN A 103 -20.56 0.69 -9.93
C ASN A 103 -20.17 2.01 -9.25
N ARG A 104 -19.28 1.92 -8.27
CA ARG A 104 -18.51 3.06 -7.77
C ARG A 104 -17.24 3.17 -8.61
N ASN A 105 -17.29 4.02 -9.63
CA ASN A 105 -16.14 4.24 -10.51
C ASN A 105 -14.92 4.74 -9.71
N GLY A 106 -13.73 4.24 -10.06
CA GLY A 106 -12.45 4.81 -9.62
C GLY A 106 -11.71 4.03 -8.51
N ASP A 107 -12.12 2.79 -8.22
CA ASP A 107 -11.41 1.92 -7.28
C ASP A 107 -10.87 0.62 -7.93
N PHE A 108 -10.08 -0.16 -7.19
CA PHE A 108 -9.55 -1.43 -7.69
C PHE A 108 -10.65 -2.47 -7.99
N LEU A 109 -11.74 -2.46 -7.23
CA LEU A 109 -12.84 -3.41 -7.42
C LEU A 109 -13.50 -3.21 -8.79
N SER A 110 -13.83 -1.97 -9.13
CA SER A 110 -14.39 -1.63 -10.45
C SER A 110 -13.45 -2.04 -11.59
N THR A 111 -12.15 -1.87 -11.42
CA THR A 111 -11.13 -2.31 -12.40
C THR A 111 -11.11 -3.84 -12.52
N PHE A 112 -11.15 -4.58 -11.41
CA PHE A 112 -11.14 -6.05 -11.43
C PHE A 112 -12.41 -6.62 -12.05
N LEU A 113 -13.57 -6.02 -11.78
CA LEU A 113 -14.83 -6.40 -12.40
C LEU A 113 -14.83 -6.13 -13.90
N GLN A 114 -14.27 -5.02 -14.36
CA GLN A 114 -14.09 -4.76 -15.79
C GLN A 114 -13.17 -5.81 -16.45
N VAL A 115 -12.09 -6.21 -15.79
CA VAL A 115 -11.21 -7.28 -16.28
C VAL A 115 -11.95 -8.62 -16.34
N LYS A 116 -12.78 -8.93 -15.34
CA LYS A 116 -13.65 -10.11 -15.32
C LYS A 116 -14.65 -10.11 -16.48
N GLU A 117 -15.33 -8.99 -16.74
CA GLU A 117 -16.26 -8.86 -17.87
C GLU A 117 -15.56 -9.14 -19.20
N ASN A 118 -14.34 -8.62 -19.37
CA ASN A 118 -13.54 -8.82 -20.57
C ASN A 118 -12.90 -10.21 -20.68
N ASN A 119 -12.73 -10.95 -19.58
CA ASN A 119 -11.99 -12.22 -19.52
C ASN A 119 -12.64 -13.25 -18.58
N SER A 120 -13.95 -13.45 -18.70
CA SER A 120 -14.75 -14.29 -17.78
C SER A 120 -14.34 -15.77 -17.73
N LYS A 121 -13.57 -16.26 -18.72
CA LYS A 121 -12.98 -17.61 -18.72
C LYS A 121 -11.77 -17.76 -17.79
N LEU A 122 -11.08 -16.66 -17.48
CA LEU A 122 -9.84 -16.65 -16.70
C LEU A 122 -10.04 -16.05 -15.31
N VAL A 123 -11.02 -15.17 -15.15
CA VAL A 123 -11.28 -14.45 -13.91
C VAL A 123 -12.71 -14.73 -13.48
N ASP A 124 -12.86 -15.39 -12.33
CA ASP A 124 -14.14 -15.62 -11.67
C ASP A 124 -14.28 -14.73 -10.43
N ASP A 125 -15.40 -14.88 -9.71
CA ASP A 125 -15.62 -14.15 -8.45
C ASP A 125 -14.58 -14.53 -7.38
N SER A 126 -14.19 -15.80 -7.31
CA SER A 126 -13.17 -16.27 -6.38
C SER A 126 -11.83 -15.56 -6.61
N THR A 127 -11.42 -15.44 -7.87
CA THR A 127 -10.19 -14.74 -8.29
C THR A 127 -10.29 -13.25 -7.98
N THR A 128 -11.45 -12.64 -8.21
CA THR A 128 -11.70 -11.23 -7.89
C THR A 128 -11.56 -10.97 -6.39
N VAL A 129 -12.19 -11.79 -5.56
CA VAL A 129 -12.08 -11.72 -4.09
C VAL A 129 -10.64 -11.94 -3.65
N LEU A 130 -9.93 -12.90 -4.26
CA LEU A 130 -8.52 -13.15 -3.96
C LEU A 130 -7.62 -11.94 -4.28
N TRP A 131 -7.86 -11.25 -5.39
CA TRP A 131 -7.10 -10.03 -5.73
C TRP A 131 -7.38 -8.88 -4.77
N LEU A 132 -8.64 -8.69 -4.36
CA LEU A 132 -9.00 -7.70 -3.33
C LEU A 132 -8.35 -8.00 -2.00
N LEU A 133 -8.46 -9.26 -1.56
CA LEU A 133 -7.83 -9.77 -0.34
C LEU A 133 -6.33 -9.50 -0.35
N SER A 134 -5.67 -9.82 -1.48
CA SER A 134 -4.23 -9.61 -1.65
C SER A 134 -3.85 -8.14 -1.54
N ASN A 135 -4.63 -7.23 -2.14
CA ASN A 135 -4.39 -5.79 -2.05
C ASN A 135 -4.50 -5.27 -0.61
N VAL A 136 -5.56 -5.67 0.12
CA VAL A 136 -5.78 -5.24 1.51
C VAL A 136 -4.64 -5.73 2.40
N ILE A 137 -4.33 -7.02 2.32
CA ILE A 137 -3.28 -7.63 3.15
C ILE A 137 -1.91 -7.04 2.85
N ALA A 138 -1.53 -6.95 1.58
CA ALA A 138 -0.20 -6.48 1.21
C ALA A 138 0.00 -4.98 1.52
N GLY A 139 -1.06 -4.18 1.36
CA GLY A 139 -1.01 -2.72 1.49
C GLY A 139 -1.12 -2.21 2.93
N SER A 140 -1.87 -2.89 3.81
CA SER A 140 -2.17 -2.37 5.14
C SER A 140 -0.98 -2.45 6.11
N ASP A 141 -0.50 -3.66 6.41
CA ASP A 141 0.45 -3.85 7.52
C ASP A 141 1.84 -3.30 7.21
N SER A 142 2.31 -3.48 5.96
CA SER A 142 3.63 -3.02 5.53
C SER A 142 3.74 -1.48 5.51
N THR A 143 2.68 -0.80 5.08
CA THR A 143 2.60 0.67 5.06
C THR A 143 2.45 1.21 6.48
N ALA A 144 1.58 0.60 7.30
CA ALA A 144 1.42 0.98 8.70
C ALA A 144 2.74 0.84 9.50
N SER A 145 3.45 -0.28 9.32
CA SER A 145 4.76 -0.50 9.95
C SER A 145 5.78 0.57 9.54
N SER A 146 5.81 0.94 8.26
CA SER A 146 6.71 1.99 7.74
C SER A 146 6.39 3.37 8.34
N MET A 147 5.10 3.70 8.50
CA MET A 147 4.67 4.94 9.15
C MET A 147 4.98 4.95 10.64
N CYS A 148 4.72 3.85 11.36
CA CYS A 148 5.07 3.70 12.77
C CYS A 148 6.57 3.87 13.00
N ALA A 149 7.40 3.28 12.14
CA ALA A 149 8.84 3.44 12.18
C ALA A 149 9.26 4.90 11.98
N ALA A 150 8.69 5.59 10.99
CA ALA A 150 8.97 7.00 10.74
C ALA A 150 8.61 7.87 11.95
N ILE A 151 7.42 7.69 12.52
CA ILE A 151 6.98 8.39 13.74
C ILE A 151 7.97 8.10 14.88
N TYR A 152 8.30 6.83 15.12
CA TYR A 152 9.22 6.43 16.18
C TYR A 152 10.60 7.09 16.04
N TYR A 153 11.25 6.98 14.88
CA TYR A 153 12.61 7.50 14.68
C TYR A 153 12.67 9.02 14.71
N VAL A 154 11.67 9.71 14.15
CA VAL A 154 11.56 11.16 14.22
C VAL A 154 11.40 11.62 15.66
N LEU A 155 10.48 11.02 16.42
CA LEU A 155 10.24 11.38 17.81
C LEU A 155 11.41 11.03 18.74
N LYS A 156 12.15 9.96 18.42
CA LYS A 156 13.36 9.58 19.17
C LYS A 156 14.55 10.50 18.90
N THR A 157 14.51 11.28 17.83
CA THR A 157 15.60 12.15 17.37
C THR A 157 15.17 13.62 17.35
N PRO A 158 15.31 14.37 18.47
CA PRO A 158 14.74 15.72 18.61
C PRO A 158 15.18 16.73 17.54
N ASP A 159 16.45 16.67 17.12
CA ASP A 159 16.97 17.51 16.03
C ASP A 159 16.23 17.22 14.71
N ALA A 160 16.06 15.94 14.39
CA ALA A 160 15.36 15.54 13.18
C ALA A 160 13.88 15.94 13.21
N CYS A 161 13.21 15.80 14.35
CA CYS A 161 11.84 16.27 14.54
C CYS A 161 11.73 17.78 14.31
N THR A 162 12.63 18.56 14.91
CA THR A 162 12.63 20.02 14.78
C THR A 162 12.85 20.46 13.33
N ARG A 163 13.78 19.83 12.62
CA ARG A 163 14.06 20.10 11.20
C ARG A 163 12.88 19.74 10.31
N LEU A 164 12.22 18.61 10.56
CA LEU A 164 11.02 18.20 9.83
C LEU A 164 9.88 19.19 10.05
N LEU A 165 9.59 19.55 11.31
CA LEU A 165 8.53 20.51 11.63
C LEU A 165 8.78 21.88 10.99
N ASN A 166 10.04 22.33 10.96
CA ASN A 166 10.40 23.59 10.29
C ASN A 166 10.12 23.54 8.78
N GLU A 167 10.48 22.44 8.11
CA GLU A 167 10.20 22.26 6.68
C GLU A 167 8.68 22.22 6.40
N LEU A 168 7.92 21.44 7.17
CA LEU A 168 6.47 21.28 6.99
C LEU A 168 5.71 22.59 7.23
N ARG A 169 6.01 23.30 8.34
CA ARG A 169 5.36 24.58 8.67
C ARG A 169 5.66 25.69 7.66
N THR A 170 6.86 25.67 7.06
CA THR A 170 7.23 26.61 6.01
C THR A 170 6.46 26.34 4.72
N ALA A 171 6.10 25.09 4.44
CA ALA A 171 5.38 24.69 3.25
C ALA A 171 3.89 25.07 3.27
N ASN A 172 3.32 25.39 4.44
CA ASN A 172 1.92 25.81 4.64
C ASN A 172 0.93 24.86 3.92
N LEU A 173 0.92 23.61 4.38
CA LEU A 173 0.23 22.50 3.74
C LEU A 173 -1.30 22.61 3.86
N SER A 174 -2.00 22.00 2.90
CA SER A 174 -3.44 21.77 3.01
C SER A 174 -3.75 20.66 4.02
N PHE A 175 -5.01 20.55 4.45
CA PHE A 175 -5.49 19.40 5.24
C PHE A 175 -6.50 18.56 4.46
N PRO A 176 -6.22 17.28 4.16
CA PRO A 176 -4.92 16.61 4.23
C PRO A 176 -3.88 17.20 3.27
N ALA A 177 -2.60 16.99 3.58
CA ALA A 177 -1.50 17.49 2.75
C ALA A 177 -1.59 16.91 1.34
N GLN A 178 -1.49 17.77 0.32
CA GLN A 178 -1.62 17.34 -1.07
C GLN A 178 -0.26 16.86 -1.59
N TRP A 179 -0.27 15.84 -2.46
CA TRP A 179 0.94 15.24 -3.03
C TRP A 179 1.82 16.30 -3.69
N LYS A 180 1.20 17.23 -4.42
CA LYS A 180 1.89 18.35 -5.08
C LYS A 180 2.67 19.25 -4.12
N GLU A 181 2.21 19.39 -2.88
CA GLU A 181 2.80 20.24 -1.85
C GLU A 181 3.98 19.54 -1.16
N ILE A 182 3.90 18.21 -1.03
CA ILE A 182 4.86 17.42 -0.25
C ILE A 182 5.96 16.74 -1.09
N GLN A 183 5.71 16.46 -2.38
CA GLN A 183 6.66 15.75 -3.25
C GLN A 183 8.00 16.51 -3.45
N GLY A 184 8.01 17.83 -3.20
CA GLY A 184 9.20 18.67 -3.28
C GLY A 184 9.95 18.85 -1.95
N LEU A 185 9.43 18.33 -0.85
CA LEU A 185 9.99 18.50 0.49
C LEU A 185 11.13 17.50 0.71
N LYS A 186 12.36 18.02 0.69
CA LYS A 186 13.58 17.20 0.68
C LYS A 186 13.81 16.49 2.00
N TYR A 187 13.52 17.16 3.11
CA TYR A 187 13.76 16.60 4.43
C TYR A 187 12.70 15.54 4.78
N LEU A 188 11.43 15.77 4.42
CA LEU A 188 10.39 14.74 4.47
C LEU A 188 10.77 13.49 3.67
N ASP A 189 11.22 13.64 2.42
CA ASP A 189 11.69 12.50 1.61
C ASP A 189 12.86 11.76 2.27
N THR A 190 13.81 12.50 2.84
CA THR A 190 14.95 11.93 3.58
C THR A 190 14.48 11.13 4.80
N VAL A 191 13.57 11.69 5.61
CA VAL A 191 13.01 11.04 6.80
C VAL A 191 12.32 9.73 6.41
N MET A 192 11.47 9.77 5.37
CA MET A 192 10.73 8.58 4.93
C MET A 192 11.67 7.49 4.41
N ARG A 193 12.64 7.85 3.56
CA ARG A 193 13.63 6.89 3.04
C ARG A 193 14.49 6.29 4.13
N GLU A 194 14.98 7.11 5.06
CA GLU A 194 15.84 6.62 6.14
C GLU A 194 15.08 5.72 7.11
N SER A 195 13.82 6.05 7.40
CA SER A 195 12.94 5.21 8.21
C SER A 195 12.72 3.84 7.58
N MET A 196 12.46 3.79 6.26
CA MET A 196 12.32 2.54 5.52
C MET A 196 13.64 1.78 5.34
N ARG A 197 14.77 2.50 5.27
CA ARG A 197 16.11 1.88 5.22
C ARG A 197 16.44 1.14 6.52
N ILE A 198 16.07 1.71 7.67
CA ILE A 198 16.33 1.12 8.99
C ILE A 198 15.28 0.07 9.33
N ASN A 199 14.01 0.33 9.03
CA ASN A 199 12.89 -0.58 9.30
C ASN A 199 12.04 -0.79 8.03
N PRO A 200 12.46 -1.68 7.13
CA PRO A 200 11.71 -1.98 5.92
C PRO A 200 10.39 -2.67 6.28
N GLY A 201 9.29 -2.26 5.62
CA GLY A 201 7.97 -2.87 5.84
C GLY A 201 7.89 -4.36 5.47
N VAL A 202 8.87 -4.87 4.70
CA VAL A 202 9.03 -6.29 4.38
C VAL A 202 10.49 -6.68 4.62
N GLY A 203 10.72 -7.49 5.65
CA GLY A 203 12.04 -7.97 6.07
C GLY A 203 12.54 -9.28 5.44
N PRO A 204 11.68 -10.27 5.10
CA PRO A 204 12.15 -11.53 4.53
C PRO A 204 12.96 -11.37 3.25
N MET A 205 13.98 -12.21 3.07
CA MET A 205 14.75 -12.23 1.84
C MET A 205 13.84 -12.59 0.66
N LEU A 206 13.91 -11.82 -0.42
CA LEU A 206 13.18 -12.11 -1.65
C LEU A 206 13.88 -13.26 -2.38
N GLU A 207 13.67 -14.49 -1.91
CA GLU A 207 14.32 -15.69 -2.41
C GLU A 207 14.06 -15.91 -3.91
N ARG A 208 15.02 -16.57 -4.54
CA ARG A 208 14.95 -16.99 -5.94
C ARG A 208 15.39 -18.44 -6.02
N ILE A 209 14.64 -19.23 -6.76
CA ILE A 209 15.02 -20.62 -7.04
C ILE A 209 15.82 -20.62 -8.35
N VAL A 210 17.03 -21.17 -8.29
CA VAL A 210 17.86 -21.37 -9.48
C VAL A 210 17.35 -22.61 -10.23
N PRO A 211 17.17 -22.56 -11.57
CA PRO A 211 16.82 -23.73 -12.37
C PRO A 211 17.79 -24.90 -12.15
N LYS A 212 17.34 -26.12 -12.46
CA LYS A 212 18.13 -27.34 -12.23
C LYS A 212 19.52 -27.31 -12.88
N ASP A 213 19.62 -26.69 -14.04
CA ASP A 213 20.85 -26.61 -14.84
C ASP A 213 21.76 -25.43 -14.45
N GLY A 214 21.41 -24.70 -13.37
CA GLY A 214 22.08 -23.46 -12.99
C GLY A 214 21.57 -22.25 -13.78
N LEU A 215 22.10 -21.06 -13.45
CA LEU A 215 21.74 -19.80 -14.11
C LEU A 215 23.00 -18.99 -14.43
N THR A 216 23.24 -18.71 -15.71
CA THR A 216 24.24 -17.72 -16.12
C THR A 216 23.60 -16.32 -16.07
N LEU A 217 24.14 -15.44 -15.24
CA LEU A 217 23.73 -14.05 -15.14
C LEU A 217 24.20 -13.26 -16.38
N PRO A 218 23.58 -12.10 -16.69
CA PRO A 218 23.98 -11.26 -17.82
C PRO A 218 25.44 -10.80 -17.80
N ASP A 219 26.10 -10.83 -16.63
CA ASP A 219 27.52 -10.49 -16.49
C ASP A 219 28.46 -11.71 -16.55
N GLY A 220 27.96 -12.86 -17.01
CA GLY A 220 28.74 -14.08 -17.22
C GLY A 220 28.96 -14.93 -15.98
N ARG A 221 28.53 -14.48 -14.78
CA ARG A 221 28.59 -15.29 -13.56
C ARG A 221 27.61 -16.45 -13.62
N PHE A 222 28.04 -17.64 -13.23
CA PHE A 222 27.19 -18.83 -13.16
C PHE A 222 26.78 -19.13 -11.72
N VAL A 223 25.48 -19.30 -11.49
CA VAL A 223 24.90 -19.66 -10.19
C VAL A 223 24.46 -21.12 -10.24
N LEU A 224 25.04 -21.96 -9.39
CA LEU A 224 24.68 -23.37 -9.25
C LEU A 224 23.39 -23.54 -8.45
N ARG A 225 22.66 -24.65 -8.68
CA ARG A 225 21.41 -25.02 -7.99
C ARG A 225 21.52 -24.95 -6.46
N ASP A 226 22.62 -25.44 -5.91
CA ASP A 226 22.82 -25.55 -4.46
C ASP A 226 23.61 -24.37 -3.88
N TYR A 227 23.72 -23.27 -4.64
CA TYR A 227 24.36 -22.07 -4.14
C TYR A 227 23.42 -21.35 -3.16
N CYS A 228 23.48 -21.75 -1.89
CA CYS A 228 23.03 -20.94 -0.76
C CYS A 228 24.02 -19.77 -0.61
N GLY A 229 23.87 -18.79 -1.50
CA GLY A 229 24.83 -17.73 -1.69
C GLY A 229 24.75 -16.68 -0.60
N GLN A 230 25.70 -16.74 0.34
CA GLN A 230 26.18 -15.58 1.07
C GLN A 230 26.49 -14.44 0.09
N PHE A 231 25.82 -13.31 0.34
CA PHE A 231 26.03 -11.94 -0.12
C PHE A 231 27.06 -11.72 -1.23
N SER A 232 26.59 -11.56 -2.48
CA SER A 232 27.37 -10.96 -3.56
C SER A 232 26.92 -9.52 -3.81
N LYS A 233 27.77 -8.57 -3.37
CA LYS A 233 27.85 -7.13 -3.70
C LYS A 233 26.58 -6.49 -4.29
N MET A 234 25.85 -5.82 -3.39
CA MET A 234 24.81 -4.82 -3.63
C MET A 234 25.11 -3.96 -4.86
N LYS A 235 24.35 -4.19 -5.94
CA LYS A 235 24.14 -3.17 -6.97
C LYS A 235 22.78 -2.54 -6.68
N ASN A 236 22.78 -1.23 -6.40
CA ASN A 236 21.67 -0.38 -5.96
C ASN A 236 21.10 -0.76 -4.59
N THR A 237 21.60 -0.10 -3.55
CA THR A 237 21.53 -0.45 -2.12
C THR A 237 20.15 -0.28 -1.45
N ASP A 238 19.07 -0.04 -2.21
CA ASP A 238 17.71 0.09 -1.68
C ASP A 238 16.79 -0.95 -2.32
N PHE A 239 16.41 -1.95 -1.52
CA PHE A 239 15.50 -3.03 -1.90
C PHE A 239 14.21 -3.01 -1.08
N THR A 240 13.86 -1.87 -0.47
CA THR A 240 12.65 -1.72 0.36
C THR A 240 11.38 -2.21 -0.35
N PHE A 241 11.30 -2.00 -1.66
CA PHE A 241 10.20 -2.43 -2.51
C PHE A 241 10.59 -3.54 -3.51
N GLY A 242 11.71 -4.21 -3.29
CA GLY A 242 12.27 -5.20 -4.22
C GLY A 242 12.76 -4.59 -5.54
N ALA A 243 13.10 -5.46 -6.50
CA ALA A 243 13.62 -5.08 -7.81
C ALA A 243 13.19 -6.06 -8.91
N GLY A 244 13.22 -5.57 -10.17
CA GLY A 244 12.90 -6.36 -11.35
C GLY A 244 11.40 -6.66 -11.52
N SER A 245 11.08 -7.76 -12.20
CA SER A 245 9.69 -8.17 -12.52
C SER A 245 8.84 -8.55 -11.31
N ARG A 246 9.44 -8.64 -10.13
CA ARG A 246 8.78 -8.95 -8.85
C ARG A 246 8.89 -7.79 -7.86
N ALA A 247 9.18 -6.58 -8.33
CA ALA A 247 9.11 -5.39 -7.50
C ALA A 247 7.67 -5.17 -7.02
N CYS A 248 7.53 -4.54 -5.85
CA CYS A 248 6.23 -4.28 -5.23
C CYS A 248 5.34 -3.44 -6.16
N LEU A 249 4.20 -4.00 -6.54
CA LEU A 249 3.20 -3.33 -7.37
C LEU A 249 2.59 -2.12 -6.65
N GLY A 250 2.43 -2.21 -5.33
CA GLY A 250 1.86 -1.17 -4.47
C GLY A 250 2.82 -0.06 -4.07
N ARG A 251 4.07 -0.05 -4.56
CA ARG A 251 5.12 0.91 -4.16
C ARG A 251 4.64 2.36 -4.15
N TYR A 252 4.03 2.80 -5.25
CA TYR A 252 3.63 4.20 -5.39
C TYR A 252 2.45 4.58 -4.49
N ILE A 253 1.54 3.63 -4.24
CA ILE A 253 0.39 3.85 -3.34
C ILE A 253 0.85 3.92 -1.90
N SER A 254 1.71 2.99 -1.49
CA SER A 254 2.30 2.97 -0.14
C SER A 254 3.11 4.23 0.14
N LEU A 255 3.91 4.70 -0.83
CA LEU A 255 4.64 5.96 -0.71
C LEU A 255 3.70 7.17 -0.62
N LEU A 256 2.70 7.25 -1.50
CA LEU A 256 1.69 8.32 -1.48
C LEU A 256 0.99 8.40 -0.12
N GLU A 257 0.50 7.26 0.38
CA GLU A 257 -0.16 7.14 1.67
C GLU A 257 0.76 7.56 2.82
N SER A 258 1.95 6.97 2.88
CA SER A 258 2.89 7.21 3.98
C SER A 258 3.32 8.67 4.05
N PHE A 259 3.66 9.28 2.91
CA PHE A 259 4.11 10.67 2.88
C PHE A 259 2.97 11.63 3.26
N LYS A 260 1.77 11.45 2.70
CA LYS A 260 0.62 12.30 3.02
C LYS A 260 0.23 12.18 4.48
N MET A 261 0.19 10.96 5.03
CA MET A 261 -0.13 10.72 6.43
C MET A 261 0.89 11.39 7.34
N ILE A 262 2.19 11.13 7.13
CA ILE A 262 3.26 11.68 8.00
C ILE A 262 3.31 13.20 7.92
N ALA A 263 3.24 13.78 6.72
CA ALA A 263 3.20 15.24 6.57
C ALA A 263 1.98 15.84 7.29
N THR A 264 0.78 15.29 7.06
CA THR A 264 -0.46 15.78 7.68
C THR A 264 -0.42 15.64 9.20
N LEU A 265 0.13 14.53 9.72
CA LEU A 265 0.22 14.26 11.15
C LEU A 265 1.10 15.28 11.88
N PHE A 266 2.34 15.46 11.41
CA PHE A 266 3.31 16.36 12.06
C PHE A 266 2.99 17.84 11.83
N ASP A 267 2.29 18.18 10.75
CA ASP A 267 1.80 19.55 10.53
C ASP A 267 0.60 19.88 11.43
N THR A 268 -0.31 18.92 11.64
CA THR A 268 -1.56 19.15 12.38
C THR A 268 -1.42 19.00 13.91
N PHE A 269 -0.54 18.11 14.38
CA PHE A 269 -0.44 17.77 15.81
C PHE A 269 0.97 18.00 16.37
N ASP A 270 1.03 18.42 17.63
CA ASP A 270 2.26 18.38 18.42
C ASP A 270 2.47 16.96 18.98
N VAL A 271 3.19 16.13 18.24
CA VAL A 271 3.46 14.73 18.60
C VAL A 271 4.71 14.65 19.47
N ARG A 272 4.62 14.00 20.64
CA ARG A 272 5.71 13.90 21.62
C ARG A 272 6.00 12.44 21.99
N TYR A 273 7.29 12.13 22.18
CA TYR A 273 7.74 10.89 22.80
C TYR A 273 7.68 11.06 24.32
N ASN A 274 6.91 10.21 25.01
CA ASN A 274 6.88 10.18 26.49
C ASN A 274 7.95 9.25 27.05
#